data_AF-A0A7W8PHH1-F1
#
_entry.id   AF-A0A7W8PHH1-F1
#
_cell.length_a   1.000
_cell.length_b   1.000
_cell.length_c   1.000
_cell.angle_alpha   90.00
_cell.angle_beta   90.00
_cell.angle_gamma   90.00
#
_symmetry.space_group_name_H-M   'P 1'
#
loop_
_entity.id
_entity.type
_entity.pdbx_description
1 polymer ?
#
loop_
_entity_poly.entity_id
_entity_poly.type
_entity_poly.pdbx_seq_one_letter_code
_entity_poly.pdbx_strand_id
1 'polypeptide(L)'
;MPPRSSVPPAPAGYTARYWRLFFPYPNPVTPADNLAVGRVWMYQRGQRLSYDDVVGFDQSSMYAGRDATIAFQTTSNVPTSPADSWTSAVAGPSNQWISVDFGVPTTIDTVVVLPVTYNNRTPETIWVEASDGAPWVTVGELGGPWGDASRAIPITAPS
;
A
#
# COMPACT_ATOMS: atom_id res chain seq x y z
N MET A 1 -33.85 -30.40 3.81
CA MET A 1 -33.54 -28.97 3.56
C MET A 1 -32.10 -28.75 4.01
N PRO A 2 -31.13 -28.52 3.10
CA PRO A 2 -29.77 -28.21 3.54
C PRO A 2 -29.72 -26.78 4.12
N PRO A 3 -28.90 -26.52 5.14
CA PRO A 3 -28.72 -25.16 5.65
C PRO A 3 -28.08 -24.31 4.54
N ARG A 4 -28.63 -23.11 4.33
CA ARG A 4 -28.00 -22.10 3.48
C ARG A 4 -26.70 -21.68 4.19
N SER A 5 -25.55 -22.00 3.60
CA SER A 5 -24.28 -21.41 3.99
C SER A 5 -24.41 -19.89 3.90
N SER A 6 -24.48 -19.22 5.04
CA SER A 6 -24.41 -17.76 5.09
C SER A 6 -22.99 -17.37 4.74
N VAL A 7 -22.78 -16.91 3.51
CA VAL A 7 -21.56 -16.21 3.13
C VAL A 7 -21.44 -15.00 4.08
N PRO A 8 -20.32 -14.84 4.81
CA PRO A 8 -20.11 -13.65 5.63
C PRO A 8 -20.28 -12.40 4.75
N PRO A 9 -20.95 -11.33 5.24
CA PRO A 9 -20.97 -10.08 4.50
C PRO A 9 -19.53 -9.65 4.23
N ALA A 10 -19.24 -9.24 2.99
CA ALA A 10 -17.93 -8.69 2.64
C ALA A 10 -17.62 -7.52 3.59
N PRO A 11 -16.36 -7.36 4.03
CA PRO A 11 -15.98 -6.22 4.86
C PRO A 11 -16.44 -4.93 4.18
N ALA A 12 -17.05 -4.04 4.95
CA ALA A 12 -17.70 -2.84 4.41
C ALA A 12 -16.72 -1.82 3.79
N GLY A 13 -15.40 -2.03 3.99
CA GLY A 13 -14.34 -1.10 3.65
C GLY A 13 -14.30 0.12 4.57
N TYR A 14 -13.40 1.04 4.26
CA TYR A 14 -13.28 2.34 4.91
C TYR A 14 -13.30 3.43 3.83
N THR A 15 -13.90 4.58 4.12
CA THR A 15 -14.04 5.69 3.16
C THR A 15 -13.19 6.87 3.62
N ALA A 16 -12.30 7.32 2.75
CA ALA A 16 -11.47 8.49 2.97
C ALA A 16 -10.98 9.06 1.63
N ARG A 17 -10.56 10.31 1.62
CA ARG A 17 -9.94 10.95 0.45
C ARG A 17 -8.48 10.55 0.25
N TYR A 18 -7.70 10.53 1.32
CA TYR A 18 -6.27 10.26 1.31
C TYR A 18 -5.98 8.85 1.80
N TRP A 19 -5.10 8.15 1.10
CA TRP A 19 -4.68 6.80 1.46
C TRP A 19 -3.16 6.69 1.36
N ARG A 20 -2.54 5.98 2.31
CA ARG A 20 -1.10 5.72 2.26
C ARG A 20 -0.74 4.32 2.71
N LEU A 21 0.36 3.83 2.15
CA LEU A 21 1.12 2.73 2.74
C LEU A 21 2.19 3.36 3.62
N PHE A 22 2.23 2.95 4.88
CA PHE A 22 3.17 3.43 5.87
C PHE A 22 4.05 2.28 6.36
N PHE A 23 5.34 2.55 6.43
CA PHE A 23 6.39 1.60 6.73
C PHE A 23 7.02 2.03 8.06
N PRO A 24 6.52 1.53 9.20
CA PRO A 24 7.05 1.90 10.50
C PRO A 24 8.50 1.44 10.63
N TYR A 25 9.33 2.27 11.26
CA TYR A 25 10.63 1.87 11.74
C TYR A 25 10.47 1.11 13.08
N PRO A 26 11.20 0.00 13.30
CA PRO A 26 12.10 -0.66 12.36
C PRO A 26 11.34 -1.49 11.33
N ASN A 27 11.68 -1.29 10.05
CA ASN A 27 11.45 -2.23 8.97
C ASN A 27 12.84 -2.80 8.63
N PRO A 28 13.04 -4.09 8.34
CA PRO A 28 14.36 -4.75 8.39
C PRO A 28 15.20 -4.46 7.15
N VAL A 29 15.55 -3.20 7.07
CA VAL A 29 16.50 -2.59 6.18
C VAL A 29 17.46 -1.86 7.11
N THR A 30 18.76 -2.15 6.98
CA THR A 30 19.76 -1.51 7.82
C THR A 30 19.69 0.01 7.61
N PRO A 31 19.93 0.83 8.65
CA PRO A 31 20.04 2.27 8.48
C PRO A 31 21.00 2.60 7.34
N ALA A 32 20.60 3.51 6.46
CA ALA A 32 21.20 3.83 5.14
C ALA A 32 20.79 2.99 3.91
N ASP A 33 20.00 1.93 4.05
CA ASP A 33 19.44 1.22 2.89
C ASP A 33 18.17 1.86 2.34
N ASN A 34 17.78 1.44 1.13
CA ASN A 34 16.51 1.81 0.52
C ASN A 34 15.42 0.76 0.82
N LEU A 35 14.18 1.22 0.87
CA LEU A 35 12.99 0.38 0.92
C LEU A 35 12.27 0.49 -0.43
N ALA A 36 11.83 -0.63 -1.00
CA ALA A 36 11.17 -0.64 -2.29
C ALA A 36 9.80 -1.34 -2.23
N VAL A 37 8.86 -0.82 -3.01
CA VAL A 37 7.49 -1.37 -3.15
C VAL A 37 7.15 -1.37 -4.63
N GLY A 38 6.88 -2.55 -5.17
CA GLY A 38 6.66 -2.72 -6.60
C GLY A 38 5.34 -2.16 -7.10
N ARG A 39 4.21 -2.63 -6.57
CA ARG A 39 2.88 -2.19 -7.00
C ARG A 39 1.91 -2.13 -5.84
N VAL A 40 0.98 -1.19 -5.90
CA VAL A 40 -0.15 -1.10 -4.99
C VAL A 40 -1.43 -1.05 -5.81
N TRP A 41 -2.34 -1.97 -5.52
CA TRP A 41 -3.69 -2.00 -6.09
C TRP A 41 -4.71 -1.88 -4.97
N MET A 42 -5.57 -0.89 -5.07
CA MET A 42 -6.67 -0.67 -4.14
C MET A 42 -7.97 -1.18 -4.75
N TYR A 43 -8.81 -1.82 -3.95
CA TYR A 43 -10.04 -2.44 -4.39
C TYR A 43 -11.24 -1.93 -3.61
N GLN A 44 -12.37 -1.86 -4.31
CA GLN A 44 -13.69 -1.65 -3.75
C GLN A 44 -14.61 -2.76 -4.26
N ARG A 45 -15.13 -3.58 -3.35
CA ARG A 45 -16.01 -4.73 -3.60
C ARG A 45 -15.46 -5.67 -4.67
N GLY A 46 -14.15 -5.93 -4.62
CA GLY A 46 -13.44 -6.77 -5.59
C GLY A 46 -13.16 -6.10 -6.94
N GLN A 47 -13.56 -4.84 -7.15
CA GLN A 47 -13.18 -4.06 -8.33
C GLN A 47 -11.92 -3.26 -8.05
N ARG A 48 -10.90 -3.40 -8.92
CA ARG A 48 -9.68 -2.60 -8.81
C ARG A 48 -9.97 -1.16 -9.19
N LEU A 49 -9.53 -0.22 -8.36
CA LEU A 49 -9.62 1.21 -8.62
C LEU A 49 -8.57 1.65 -9.65
N SER A 50 -8.90 2.68 -10.42
CA SER A 50 -7.94 3.37 -11.29
C SER A 50 -7.26 4.51 -10.54
N TYR A 51 -6.02 4.83 -10.93
CA TYR A 51 -5.32 6.01 -10.46
C TYR A 51 -5.25 7.13 -11.51
N ASP A 52 -5.91 6.98 -12.66
CA ASP A 52 -5.78 7.92 -13.78
C ASP A 52 -6.42 9.30 -13.49
N ASP A 53 -7.39 9.34 -12.58
CA ASP A 53 -8.16 10.54 -12.20
C ASP A 53 -7.83 11.05 -10.78
N VAL A 54 -6.75 10.56 -10.16
CA VAL A 54 -6.36 11.02 -8.82
C VAL A 54 -5.74 12.42 -8.88
N VAL A 55 -5.85 13.16 -7.77
CA VAL A 55 -5.33 14.53 -7.69
C VAL A 55 -3.81 14.54 -7.58
N GLY A 56 -3.22 13.55 -6.91
CA GLY A 56 -1.77 13.47 -6.83
C GLY A 56 -1.26 12.32 -5.96
N PHE A 57 0.05 12.20 -5.97
CA PHE A 57 0.81 11.25 -5.17
C PHE A 57 1.82 12.01 -4.32
N ASP A 58 2.16 11.46 -3.16
CA ASP A 58 3.20 12.01 -2.29
C ASP A 58 3.98 10.87 -1.63
N GLN A 59 5.15 11.17 -1.09
CA GLN A 59 6.06 10.18 -0.52
C GLN A 59 7.01 10.79 0.51
N SER A 60 7.47 9.95 1.45
CA SER A 60 8.46 10.35 2.44
C SER A 60 9.81 10.73 1.82
N SER A 61 10.25 9.99 0.81
CA SER A 61 11.51 10.20 0.10
C SER A 61 11.54 9.42 -1.21
N MET A 62 12.52 9.71 -2.08
CA MET A 62 12.77 8.94 -3.31
C MET A 62 14.25 8.77 -3.62
N TYR A 63 14.58 7.64 -4.22
CA TYR A 63 15.89 7.34 -4.77
C TYR A 63 15.83 7.27 -6.30
N ALA A 64 16.74 7.97 -6.97
CA ALA A 64 16.95 7.86 -8.43
C ALA A 64 15.68 8.02 -9.30
N GLY A 65 14.78 8.94 -8.93
CA GLY A 65 13.53 9.20 -9.67
C GLY A 65 12.46 8.10 -9.54
N ARG A 66 12.65 7.15 -8.62
CA ARG A 66 11.71 6.06 -8.37
C ARG A 66 10.63 6.49 -7.38
N ASP A 67 9.70 7.30 -7.85
CA ASP A 67 8.66 7.92 -7.03
C ASP A 67 7.41 7.04 -6.84
N ALA A 68 6.46 7.52 -6.03
CA ALA A 68 5.22 6.84 -5.70
C ALA A 68 4.32 6.55 -6.92
N THR A 69 4.44 7.32 -8.00
CA THR A 69 3.66 7.10 -9.23
C THR A 69 3.97 5.75 -9.88
N ILE A 70 5.18 5.22 -9.66
CA ILE A 70 5.58 3.90 -10.15
C ILE A 70 4.83 2.79 -9.39
N ALA A 71 4.64 2.95 -8.09
CA ALA A 71 3.91 1.99 -7.27
C ALA A 71 2.39 2.08 -7.49
N PHE A 72 1.85 3.27 -7.75
CA PHE A 72 0.42 3.52 -8.00
C PHE A 72 0.10 3.65 -9.49
N GLN A 73 0.14 2.54 -10.23
CA GLN A 73 -0.28 2.51 -11.63
C GLN A 73 -1.52 1.63 -11.83
N THR A 74 -2.41 2.07 -12.72
CA THR A 74 -3.63 1.35 -13.13
C THR A 74 -3.33 0.06 -13.89
N THR A 75 -2.09 -0.10 -14.39
CA THR A 75 -1.63 -1.25 -15.15
C THR A 75 -1.59 -2.54 -14.33
N SER A 76 -1.76 -3.67 -15.02
CA SER A 76 -1.70 -5.02 -14.44
C SER A 76 -0.31 -5.66 -14.48
N ASN A 77 0.73 -4.92 -14.89
CA ASN A 77 2.08 -5.48 -14.94
C ASN A 77 2.57 -5.78 -13.52
N VAL A 78 3.11 -6.99 -13.36
CA VAL A 78 3.82 -7.38 -12.14
C VAL A 78 5.22 -6.76 -12.22
N PRO A 79 5.66 -6.04 -11.17
CA PRO A 79 7.02 -5.53 -11.08
C PRO A 79 8.04 -6.66 -11.20
N THR A 80 9.00 -6.55 -12.12
CA THR A 80 10.06 -7.57 -12.29
C THR A 80 11.44 -7.05 -11.93
N SER A 81 11.57 -5.74 -11.75
CA SER A 81 12.84 -5.11 -11.38
C SER A 81 12.61 -3.94 -10.42
N PRO A 82 13.65 -3.53 -9.68
CA PRO A 82 13.59 -2.31 -8.87
C PRO A 82 13.23 -1.03 -9.61
N ALA A 83 13.42 -0.97 -10.94
CA ALA A 83 12.99 0.18 -11.73
C ALA A 83 11.46 0.30 -11.80
N ASP A 84 10.74 -0.80 -11.52
CA ASP A 84 9.27 -0.88 -11.53
C ASP A 84 8.68 -0.68 -10.12
N SER A 85 9.43 -0.02 -9.23
CA SER A 85 9.02 0.23 -7.85
C SER A 85 9.21 1.67 -7.44
N TRP A 86 8.41 2.13 -6.50
CA TRP A 86 8.86 3.22 -5.65
C TRP A 86 10.04 2.74 -4.80
N THR A 87 11.06 3.58 -4.62
CA THR A 87 12.23 3.28 -3.79
C THR A 87 12.54 4.48 -2.90
N SER A 88 12.54 4.30 -1.58
CA SER A 88 12.88 5.34 -0.62
C SER A 88 14.36 5.76 -0.73
N ALA A 89 14.70 7.01 -0.44
CA ALA A 89 16.09 7.47 -0.39
C ALA A 89 16.86 6.86 0.78
N VAL A 90 16.15 6.69 1.91
CA VAL A 90 16.64 6.15 3.16
C VAL A 90 15.51 5.31 3.75
N ALA A 91 15.82 4.22 4.45
CA ALA A 91 14.81 3.37 5.07
C ALA A 91 15.01 3.15 6.57
N GLY A 92 16.05 3.77 7.14
CA GLY A 92 16.26 3.84 8.57
C GLY A 92 17.19 5.01 8.91
N PRO A 93 16.96 5.72 10.04
CA PRO A 93 16.08 5.34 11.16
C PRO A 93 14.68 5.98 11.12
N SER A 94 14.16 6.40 9.96
CA SER A 94 12.86 7.08 9.86
C SER A 94 11.76 6.24 9.20
N ASN A 95 10.52 6.48 9.62
CA ASN A 95 9.33 5.91 8.97
C ASN A 95 9.28 6.33 7.50
N GLN A 96 8.91 5.41 6.62
CA GLN A 96 8.70 5.70 5.21
C GLN A 96 7.21 5.61 4.87
N TRP A 97 6.79 6.25 3.77
CA TRP A 97 5.43 6.16 3.29
C TRP A 97 5.31 6.60 1.83
N ILE A 98 4.25 6.12 1.17
CA ILE A 98 3.76 6.60 -0.11
C ILE A 98 2.25 6.79 -0.01
N SER A 99 1.72 7.85 -0.62
CA SER A 99 0.30 8.19 -0.55
C SER A 99 -0.30 8.58 -1.88
N VAL A 100 -1.62 8.46 -1.95
CA VAL A 100 -2.47 8.91 -3.05
C VAL A 100 -3.60 9.78 -2.51
N ASP A 101 -3.86 10.90 -3.19
CA ASP A 101 -5.05 11.74 -3.01
C ASP A 101 -6.04 11.45 -4.13
N PHE A 102 -7.14 10.77 -3.82
CA PHE A 102 -8.19 10.49 -4.81
C PHE A 102 -9.01 11.74 -5.21
N GLY A 103 -8.82 12.88 -4.54
CA GLY A 103 -9.58 14.11 -4.74
C GLY A 103 -10.99 14.09 -4.15
N VAL A 104 -11.57 12.91 -4.04
CA VAL A 104 -12.90 12.65 -3.47
C VAL A 104 -12.84 11.50 -2.47
N PRO A 105 -13.75 11.46 -1.47
CA PRO A 105 -13.88 10.32 -0.58
C PRO A 105 -14.08 9.02 -1.38
N THR A 106 -13.19 8.06 -1.17
CA THR A 106 -13.15 6.79 -1.90
C THR A 106 -13.19 5.65 -0.90
N THR A 107 -14.11 4.70 -1.11
CA THR A 107 -14.23 3.51 -0.26
C THR A 107 -13.29 2.42 -0.74
N ILE A 108 -12.41 1.93 0.13
CA ILE A 108 -11.51 0.81 -0.14
C ILE A 108 -11.76 -0.31 0.88
N ASP A 109 -11.85 -1.55 0.40
CA ASP A 109 -12.01 -2.74 1.24
C ASP A 109 -10.77 -3.65 1.27
N THR A 110 -9.90 -3.52 0.27
CA THR A 110 -8.70 -4.35 0.15
C THR A 110 -7.59 -3.55 -0.51
N VAL A 111 -6.39 -3.63 0.06
CA VAL A 111 -5.17 -3.17 -0.59
C VAL A 111 -4.32 -4.39 -0.91
N VAL A 112 -3.96 -4.56 -2.17
CA VAL A 112 -3.02 -5.60 -2.61
C VAL A 112 -1.69 -4.93 -2.91
N VAL A 113 -0.63 -5.46 -2.32
CA VAL A 113 0.73 -4.97 -2.55
C VAL A 113 1.54 -6.06 -3.22
N LEU A 114 2.22 -5.71 -4.31
CA LEU A 114 3.16 -6.58 -5.01
C LEU A 114 4.55 -6.14 -4.59
N PRO A 115 5.31 -7.01 -3.90
CA PRO A 115 6.68 -6.69 -3.55
C PRO A 115 7.55 -6.59 -4.81
N VAL A 116 8.67 -5.90 -4.67
CA VAL A 116 9.85 -6.15 -5.50
C VAL A 116 11.01 -6.41 -4.55
N THR A 117 11.82 -7.40 -4.87
CA THR A 117 13.05 -7.64 -4.11
C THR A 117 14.09 -6.61 -4.54
N TYR A 118 14.50 -5.76 -3.58
CA TYR A 118 15.59 -4.80 -3.75
C TYR A 118 16.74 -5.16 -2.83
N ASN A 119 17.95 -5.34 -3.38
CA ASN A 119 19.12 -5.79 -2.61
C ASN A 119 18.85 -7.04 -1.75
N ASN A 120 18.11 -8.01 -2.30
CA ASN A 120 17.68 -9.26 -1.63
C ASN A 120 16.78 -9.04 -0.39
N ARG A 121 16.00 -7.96 -0.37
CA ARG A 121 15.10 -7.62 0.74
C ARG A 121 13.74 -7.10 0.25
N THR A 122 12.73 -7.26 1.11
CA THR A 122 11.39 -6.70 0.97
C THR A 122 10.97 -6.07 2.30
N PRO A 123 10.02 -5.11 2.30
CA PRO A 123 9.40 -4.64 3.53
C PRO A 123 8.77 -5.80 4.32
N GLU A 124 8.82 -5.74 5.65
CA GLU A 124 8.14 -6.71 6.53
C GLU A 124 6.88 -6.14 7.17
N THR A 125 6.91 -4.88 7.57
CA THR A 125 5.75 -4.23 8.22
C THR A 125 5.19 -3.12 7.34
N ILE A 126 3.89 -3.18 7.08
CA ILE A 126 3.12 -2.12 6.43
C ILE A 126 1.83 -1.88 7.19
N TRP A 127 1.52 -0.60 7.37
CA TRP A 127 0.19 -0.13 7.73
C TRP A 127 -0.45 0.52 6.51
N VAL A 128 -1.72 0.22 6.27
CA VAL A 128 -2.57 1.02 5.39
C VAL A 128 -3.25 2.04 6.26
N GLU A 129 -3.03 3.30 5.95
CA GLU A 129 -3.63 4.42 6.67
C GLU A 129 -4.50 5.26 5.74
N ALA A 130 -5.54 5.84 6.33
CA ALA A 130 -6.53 6.65 5.64
C ALA A 130 -6.69 8.00 6.35
N SER A 131 -7.09 9.04 5.61
CA SER A 131 -7.36 10.36 6.18
C SER A 131 -8.27 11.21 5.29
N ASP A 132 -8.97 12.18 5.90
CA ASP A 132 -9.73 13.24 5.21
C ASP A 132 -9.14 14.65 5.46
N GLY A 133 -7.85 14.73 5.84
CA GLY A 133 -7.17 16.00 6.13
C GLY A 133 -6.48 16.10 7.49
N ALA A 134 -6.14 14.94 8.09
CA ALA A 134 -5.53 14.72 9.41
C ALA A 134 -6.52 14.58 10.61
N PRO A 135 -6.20 13.73 11.60
CA PRO A 135 -5.07 12.80 11.65
C PRO A 135 -5.21 11.60 10.68
N TRP A 136 -4.12 10.86 10.48
CA TRP A 136 -4.14 9.58 9.78
C TRP A 136 -4.60 8.48 10.72
N VAL A 137 -5.39 7.54 10.22
CA VAL A 137 -5.87 6.37 10.98
C VAL A 137 -5.43 5.08 10.31
N THR A 138 -4.91 4.13 11.08
CA THR A 138 -4.58 2.79 10.58
C THR A 138 -5.86 2.00 10.38
N VAL A 139 -6.03 1.46 9.16
CA VAL A 139 -7.23 0.73 8.72
C VAL A 139 -6.91 -0.65 8.17
N GLY A 140 -5.62 -1.01 8.10
CA GLY A 140 -5.16 -2.34 7.74
C GLY A 140 -3.69 -2.50 8.07
N GLU A 141 -3.26 -3.72 8.36
CA GLU A 141 -1.88 -4.01 8.72
C GLU A 141 -1.42 -5.33 8.08
N LEU A 142 -0.14 -5.36 7.73
CA LEU A 142 0.54 -6.55 7.26
C LEU A 142 1.93 -6.62 7.90
N GLY A 143 2.18 -7.70 8.62
CA GLY A 143 3.46 -7.98 9.26
C GLY A 143 4.14 -9.25 8.74
N GLY A 144 5.41 -9.39 9.12
CA GLY A 144 6.26 -10.54 8.81
C GLY A 144 6.87 -10.48 7.40
N PRO A 145 7.76 -11.42 7.03
CA PRO A 145 8.37 -11.44 5.71
C PRO A 145 7.35 -11.62 4.60
N TRP A 146 7.47 -10.81 3.56
CA TRP A 146 6.54 -10.79 2.43
C TRP A 146 6.83 -11.87 1.39
N GLY A 147 8.11 -12.23 1.22
CA GLY A 147 8.57 -13.00 0.07
C GLY A 147 8.34 -12.24 -1.23
N ASP A 148 8.33 -12.95 -2.37
CA ASP A 148 8.09 -12.37 -3.70
C ASP A 148 6.62 -12.42 -4.14
N ALA A 149 5.72 -12.90 -3.28
CA ALA A 149 4.30 -13.04 -3.59
C ALA A 149 3.50 -11.77 -3.27
N SER A 150 2.47 -11.49 -4.07
CA SER A 150 1.50 -10.44 -3.77
C SER A 150 0.78 -10.72 -2.44
N ARG A 151 0.52 -9.67 -1.65
CA ARG A 151 -0.16 -9.77 -0.35
C ARG A 151 -1.38 -8.86 -0.32
N ALA A 152 -2.52 -9.43 0.07
CA ALA A 152 -3.75 -8.67 0.30
C ALA A 152 -3.84 -8.25 1.77
N ILE A 153 -4.20 -6.99 1.99
CA ILE A 153 -4.42 -6.35 3.28
C ILE A 153 -5.90 -5.98 3.34
N PRO A 154 -6.72 -6.72 4.11
CA PRO A 154 -8.12 -6.36 4.32
C PRO A 154 -8.21 -5.02 5.05
N ILE A 155 -9.15 -4.18 4.62
CA ILE A 155 -9.42 -2.88 5.24
C ILE A 155 -10.61 -2.99 6.18
N THR A 156 -10.39 -2.56 7.42
CA THR A 156 -11.38 -2.53 8.48
C THR A 156 -11.52 -1.12 9.02
N ALA A 157 -12.73 -0.77 9.47
CA ALA A 157 -12.90 0.48 10.21
C ALA A 157 -11.98 0.49 11.45
N PRO A 158 -11.37 1.64 11.78
CA PRO A 158 -10.56 1.75 12.98
C PRO A 158 -11.45 1.48 14.22
N SER A 159 -10.92 0.71 15.16
CA SER A 159 -11.56 0.35 16.42
C SER A 159 -11.59 1.49 17.43
#